data_AF-A0A1F8YKC7-F1
#
_entry.id   AF-A0A1F8YKC7-F1
#
_cell.length_a   1.000
_cell.length_b   1.000
_cell.length_c   1.000
_cell.angle_alpha   90.00
_cell.angle_beta   90.00
_cell.angle_gamma   90.00
#
_symmetry.space_group_name_H-M   'P 1'
#
loop_
_entity.id
_entity.type
_entity.pdbx_description
1 polymer ?
#
loop_
_entity_poly.entity_id
_entity_poly.type
_entity_poly.pdbx_seq_one_letter_code
_entity_poly.pdbx_strand_id
1 'polypeptide(L)'
;MEENVRKELETLQGMVLNWKKNYLGWAPPDGGWEYLPRELLEEIETHISPYIRRMYECDYLSPSEVQEFMESCCMQVEDLRNTLGEMEAKQLSAKGG
;
A
#
# COMPACT_ATOMS: atom_id res chain seq x y z
N MET A 1 2.22 -18.48 -14.07
CA MET A 1 0.98 -18.16 -13.34
C MET A 1 -0.25 -18.38 -14.21
N GLU A 2 -1.28 -19.04 -13.67
CA GLU A 2 -2.59 -19.19 -14.32
C GLU A 2 -3.34 -17.83 -14.39
N GLU A 3 -4.27 -17.70 -15.33
CA GLU A 3 -4.96 -16.43 -15.60
C GLU A 3 -5.89 -15.98 -14.45
N ASN A 4 -6.59 -16.92 -13.83
CA ASN A 4 -7.39 -16.68 -12.63
C ASN A 4 -6.53 -16.18 -11.46
N VAL A 5 -5.36 -16.78 -11.23
CA VAL A 5 -4.43 -16.38 -10.16
C VAL A 5 -3.94 -14.94 -10.41
N ARG A 6 -3.61 -14.60 -11.67
CA ARG A 6 -3.22 -13.23 -12.05
C ARG A 6 -4.31 -12.20 -11.74
N LYS A 7 -5.55 -12.47 -12.14
CA LYS A 7 -6.69 -11.57 -11.88
C LYS A 7 -6.95 -11.38 -10.40
N GLU A 8 -6.73 -12.42 -9.61
CA GLU A 8 -6.84 -12.35 -8.17
C GLU A 8 -5.77 -11.43 -7.58
N LEU A 9 -4.52 -11.57 -8.01
CA LEU A 9 -3.44 -10.65 -7.60
C LEU A 9 -3.70 -9.20 -8.01
N GLU A 10 -4.18 -8.98 -9.25
CA GLU A 10 -4.58 -7.63 -9.72
C GLU A 10 -5.68 -7.03 -8.85
N THR A 11 -6.64 -7.84 -8.41
CA THR A 11 -7.72 -7.43 -7.50
C THR A 11 -7.17 -7.01 -6.15
N LEU A 12 -6.31 -7.82 -5.55
CA LEU A 12 -5.66 -7.52 -4.27
C LEU A 12 -4.79 -6.26 -4.35
N GLN A 13 -4.04 -6.09 -5.44
CA GLN A 13 -3.27 -4.88 -5.69
C GLN A 13 -4.18 -3.65 -5.82
N GLY A 14 -5.33 -3.80 -6.49
CA GLY A 14 -6.35 -2.76 -6.57
C GLY A 14 -6.89 -2.33 -5.20
N MET A 15 -7.05 -3.27 -4.26
CA MET A 15 -7.46 -2.95 -2.88
C MET A 15 -6.43 -2.06 -2.19
N VAL A 16 -5.14 -2.41 -2.25
CA VAL A 16 -4.05 -1.62 -1.66
C VAL A 16 -4.00 -0.20 -2.25
N LEU A 17 -4.13 -0.06 -3.57
CA LEU A 17 -4.14 1.24 -4.23
C LEU A 17 -5.35 2.09 -3.82
N ASN A 18 -6.51 1.46 -3.62
CA ASN A 18 -7.71 2.16 -3.14
C ASN A 18 -7.57 2.63 -1.70
N TRP A 19 -7.02 1.80 -0.81
CA TRP A 19 -6.74 2.21 0.58
C TRP A 19 -5.76 3.37 0.66
N LYS A 20 -4.65 3.29 -0.08
CA LYS A 20 -3.70 4.40 -0.21
C LYS A 20 -4.37 5.69 -0.67
N LYS A 21 -5.23 5.62 -1.70
CA LYS A 21 -5.98 6.78 -2.19
C LYS A 21 -6.90 7.36 -1.12
N ASN A 22 -7.55 6.52 -0.32
CA ASN A 22 -8.39 6.97 0.79
C ASN A 22 -7.57 7.68 1.87
N TYR A 23 -6.43 7.10 2.26
CA TYR A 23 -5.54 7.72 3.26
C TYR A 23 -4.97 9.06 2.79
N LEU A 24 -4.60 9.20 1.51
CA LEU A 24 -4.23 10.50 0.93
C LEU A 24 -5.37 11.53 1.06
N GLY A 25 -6.62 11.10 0.91
CA GLY A 25 -7.80 11.96 1.07
C GLY A 25 -8.13 12.30 2.53
N TRP A 26 -7.66 11.50 3.48
CA TRP A 26 -7.88 11.71 4.93
C TRP A 26 -6.76 12.49 5.60
N ALA A 27 -5.64 12.69 4.91
CA ALA A 27 -4.49 13.41 5.43
C ALA A 27 -4.88 14.81 5.93
N PRO A 28 -4.62 15.13 7.21
CA PRO A 28 -4.89 16.47 7.72
C PRO A 28 -4.03 17.52 7.00
N PRO A 29 -4.56 18.71 6.71
CA PRO A 29 -3.85 19.75 5.96
C PRO A 29 -2.74 20.45 6.75
N ASP A 30 -2.66 20.20 8.06
CA ASP A 30 -1.80 20.88 9.03
C ASP A 30 -0.77 19.96 9.73
N GLY A 31 -0.60 18.73 9.23
CA GLY A 31 0.35 17.75 9.78
C GLY A 31 -0.33 16.65 10.59
N GLY A 32 0.45 15.75 11.20
CA GLY A 32 -0.10 14.63 11.97
C GLY A 32 -0.54 13.44 11.12
N TRP A 33 -0.05 13.31 9.89
CA TRP A 33 -0.37 12.24 8.95
C TRP A 33 0.51 10.98 9.14
N GLU A 34 1.51 11.01 10.00
CA GLU A 34 2.58 10.02 10.13
C GLU A 34 2.07 8.61 10.50
N TYR A 35 0.87 8.54 11.06
CA TYR A 35 0.20 7.27 11.37
C TYR A 35 -0.39 6.60 10.12
N LEU A 36 -0.75 7.35 9.07
CA LEU A 36 -1.44 6.81 7.88
C LEU A 36 -0.63 5.74 7.13
N PRO A 37 0.70 5.88 6.89
CA PRO A 37 1.49 4.80 6.32
C PRO A 37 1.53 3.54 7.20
N ARG A 38 1.48 3.70 8.54
CA ARG A 38 1.42 2.57 9.47
C ARG A 38 0.07 1.85 9.36
N GLU A 39 -1.03 2.59 9.29
CA GLU A 39 -2.37 2.01 9.09
C GLU A 39 -2.45 1.23 7.77
N LEU A 40 -1.91 1.77 6.67
CA LEU A 40 -1.88 1.06 5.39
C LEU A 40 -1.06 -0.24 5.46
N LEU A 41 0.09 -0.22 6.16
CA LEU A 41 0.87 -1.43 6.37
C LEU A 41 0.08 -2.47 7.17
N GLU A 42 -0.64 -2.04 8.22
CA GLU A 42 -1.47 -2.92 9.04
C GLU A 42 -2.62 -3.54 8.23
N GLU A 43 -3.25 -2.80 7.32
CA GLU A 43 -4.26 -3.36 6.40
C GLU A 43 -3.65 -4.41 5.45
N ILE A 44 -2.44 -4.18 4.93
CA ILE A 44 -1.71 -5.16 4.09
C ILE A 44 -1.38 -6.43 4.90
N GLU A 45 -0.87 -6.27 6.12
CA GLU A 45 -0.53 -7.39 7.00
C GLU A 45 -1.77 -8.19 7.41
N THR A 46 -2.89 -7.50 7.66
CA THR A 46 -4.14 -8.11 8.14
C THR A 46 -4.93 -8.79 7.01
N HIS A 47 -4.99 -8.18 5.83
CA HIS A 47 -5.90 -8.61 4.77
C HIS A 47 -5.21 -9.25 3.57
N ILE A 48 -4.04 -8.74 3.17
CA ILE A 48 -3.36 -9.21 1.95
C ILE A 48 -2.42 -10.38 2.27
N SER A 49 -1.60 -10.23 3.32
CA SER A 49 -0.57 -11.22 3.67
C SER A 49 -1.12 -12.64 3.91
N PRO A 50 -2.26 -12.84 4.63
CA PRO A 50 -2.82 -14.17 4.81
C PRO A 50 -3.30 -14.80 3.50
N TYR A 51 -3.79 -13.98 2.57
CA TYR A 51 -4.29 -14.45 1.29
C TYR A 51 -3.13 -14.90 0.38
N ILE A 52 -2.09 -14.08 0.26
CA ILE A 52 -0.87 -14.43 -0.49
C ILE A 52 -0.20 -15.67 0.10
N ARG A 53 -0.12 -15.76 1.43
CA ARG A 53 0.36 -16.96 2.11
C ARG A 53 -0.46 -18.18 1.72
N ARG A 54 -1.80 -18.08 1.67
CA ARG A 54 -2.65 -19.19 1.29
C ARG A 54 -2.44 -19.62 -0.16
N MET A 55 -2.27 -18.66 -1.07
CA MET A 55 -1.96 -18.96 -2.48
C MET A 55 -0.62 -19.69 -2.63
N TYR A 56 0.39 -19.30 -1.85
CA TYR A 56 1.67 -19.99 -1.76
C TYR A 56 1.54 -21.42 -1.21
N GLU A 57 0.84 -21.59 -0.09
CA GLU A 57 0.62 -22.91 0.53
C GLU A 57 -0.16 -23.89 -0.35
N CYS A 58 -0.92 -23.37 -1.32
CA CYS A 58 -1.65 -24.16 -2.32
C CYS A 58 -0.92 -24.26 -3.67
N ASP A 59 0.37 -23.93 -3.72
CA ASP A 59 1.23 -24.01 -4.92
C ASP A 59 0.78 -23.13 -6.11
N TYR A 60 -0.06 -22.12 -5.89
CA TYR A 60 -0.45 -21.16 -6.94
C TYR A 60 0.63 -20.10 -7.23
N LEU A 61 1.48 -19.83 -6.24
CA LEU A 61 2.57 -18.87 -6.33
C LEU A 61 3.88 -19.53 -5.94
N SER A 62 4.95 -19.18 -6.64
CA SER A 62 6.33 -19.46 -6.24
C SER A 62 6.80 -18.50 -5.14
N PRO A 63 7.89 -18.83 -4.41
CA PRO A 63 8.47 -17.92 -3.43
C PRO A 63 8.84 -16.54 -4.01
N SER A 64 9.33 -16.49 -5.26
CA SER A 64 9.68 -15.24 -5.94
C SER A 64 8.45 -14.41 -6.28
N GLU A 65 7.35 -15.03 -6.72
CA GLU A 65 6.10 -14.33 -7.02
C GLU A 65 5.47 -13.75 -5.74
N VAL A 66 5.55 -14.48 -4.61
CA VAL A 66 5.14 -13.97 -3.30
C VAL A 66 5.97 -12.75 -2.91
N GLN A 67 7.30 -12.85 -3.03
CA GLN A 67 8.21 -11.76 -2.68
C GLN A 67 7.94 -10.52 -3.54
N GLU A 68 7.90 -10.65 -4.86
CA GLU A 68 7.62 -9.53 -5.77
C GLU A 68 6.28 -8.87 -5.46
N PHE A 69 5.24 -9.66 -5.21
CA PHE A 69 3.92 -9.12 -4.91
C PHE A 69 3.89 -8.37 -3.58
N MET A 70 4.49 -8.93 -2.52
CA MET A 70 4.55 -8.29 -1.21
C MET A 70 5.43 -7.03 -1.23
N GLU A 71 6.55 -7.05 -1.96
CA GLU A 71 7.38 -5.86 -2.18
C GLU A 71 6.59 -4.76 -2.90
N SER A 72 5.80 -5.11 -3.93
CA SER A 72 4.93 -4.17 -4.62
C SER A 72 3.92 -3.50 -3.67
N CYS A 73 3.34 -4.26 -2.74
CA CYS A 73 2.44 -3.73 -1.72
C CYS A 73 3.16 -2.79 -0.74
N CYS A 74 4.32 -3.19 -0.23
CA CYS A 74 5.14 -2.37 0.68
C CYS A 74 5.61 -1.07 0.01
N MET A 75 5.92 -1.09 -1.29
CA MET A 75 6.25 0.13 -2.04
C MET A 75 5.11 1.15 -2.04
N GLN A 76 3.85 0.73 -1.93
CA GLN A 76 2.72 1.66 -1.82
C GLN A 76 2.68 2.38 -0.48
N VAL A 77 3.18 1.75 0.59
CA VAL A 77 3.32 2.37 1.91
C VAL A 77 4.38 3.48 1.88
N GLU A 78 5.53 3.20 1.27
CA GLU A 78 6.59 4.20 1.12
C GLU A 78 6.17 5.34 0.20
N ASP A 79 5.48 5.04 -0.90
CA ASP A 79 4.95 6.07 -1.79
C ASP A 79 3.92 6.97 -1.08
N LEU A 80 3.05 6.40 -0.24
CA LEU A 80 2.13 7.17 0.61
C LEU A 80 2.90 8.11 1.55
N ARG A 81 3.92 7.59 2.27
CA ARG A 81 4.75 8.38 3.17
C ARG A 81 5.43 9.55 2.45
N ASN A 82 6.04 9.27 1.29
CA ASN A 82 6.75 10.29 0.51
C ASN A 82 5.78 11.36 0.00
N THR A 83 4.63 10.95 -0.54
CA THR A 83 3.61 11.88 -1.06
C THR A 83 3.12 12.84 0.03
N LEU A 84 2.84 12.32 1.22
CA LEU A 84 2.37 13.12 2.36
C LEU A 84 3.45 14.10 2.84
N GLY A 85 4.71 13.65 2.95
CA GLY A 85 5.83 14.52 3.31
C GLY A 85 6.06 15.65 2.30
N GLU A 86 5.91 15.38 1.00
CA GLU A 86 5.97 16.42 -0.03
C GLU A 86 4.82 17.42 0.07
N MET A 87 3.61 16.97 0.39
CA MET A 87 2.44 17.84 0.59
C MET A 87 2.65 18.79 1.76
N GLU A 88 3.16 18.29 2.89
CA GLU A 88 3.47 19.10 4.06
C GLU A 88 4.56 20.14 3.77
N ALA A 89 5.66 19.74 3.13
CA ALA A 89 6.74 20.65 2.77
C ALA A 89 6.27 21.80 1.86
N LYS A 90 5.37 21.51 0.91
CA LYS A 90 4.75 22.53 0.04
C LYS A 90 3.87 23.50 0.84
N GLN A 91 3.09 23.00 1.80
CA GLN A 91 2.23 23.84 2.65
C GLN A 91 3.02 24.77 3.56
N LEU A 92 4.12 24.30 4.14
CA LEU A 92 5.02 25.13 4.96
C LEU A 92 5.67 26.24 4.12
N SER A 93 6.08 25.93 2.89
CA SER A 93 6.65 26.91 1.97
C SER A 93 5.65 28.00 1.55
N ALA A 94 4.36 27.65 1.43
CA ALA A 94 3.29 28.59 1.05
C ALA A 94 2.83 29.52 2.18
N LYS A 95 2.99 29.12 3.45
CA LYS A 95 2.61 29.94 4.62
C LYS A 95 3.69 30.94 5.06
N GLY A 96 4.91 30.82 4.53
CA GLY A 96 6.08 31.63 4.92
C GLY A 96 6.43 32.79 3.98
N GLY A 97 5.62 33.05 2.94
CA GLY A 97 5.79 34.16 1.99
C GLY A 97 4.62 35.14 2.04
#